data_AF-A0A961JIY3-F1
#
_entry.id   AF-A0A961JIY3-F1
#
_cell.length_a   1.000
_cell.length_b   1.000
_cell.length_c   1.000
_cell.angle_alpha   90.00
_cell.angle_beta   90.00
_cell.angle_gamma   90.00
#
_symmetry.space_group_name_H-M   'P 1'
#
loop_
_entity.id
_entity.type
_entity.pdbx_description
1 polymer ?
#
loop_
_entity_poly.entity_id
_entity_poly.type
_entity_poly.pdbx_seq_one_letter_code
_entity_poly.pdbx_strand_id
1 'polypeptide(L)'
;MQAAPAYAVALALAGAQATACEAPLYDPTWRDRPIKVAPDCSFTQADEFPGQSISASHAQSIGNGLIGQVVTEHVACGTYQTLLVVDCPNAAALMIEAPEGNPPVNFGGSNNREMKDLYAPRGKLRLSANGSLDALEAQAKRHGYDHSRDVQSRIEKMKQKNRYNPYCGCPLFYPDSAGAAKATGRAQKKG
;
A
#
# COMPACT_ATOMS: atom_id res chain seq x y z
N MET A 1 69.97 32.57 34.25
CA MET A 1 69.67 31.91 32.96
C MET A 1 68.55 30.91 33.21
N GLN A 2 67.31 31.25 32.89
CA GLN A 2 66.13 30.40 33.09
C GLN A 2 65.79 29.72 31.76
N ALA A 3 65.72 28.39 31.77
CA ALA A 3 65.30 27.57 30.64
C ALA A 3 63.77 27.48 30.62
N ALA A 4 63.16 27.81 29.49
CA ALA A 4 61.73 27.63 29.24
C ALA A 4 61.44 26.19 28.78
N PRO A 5 60.40 25.51 29.29
CA PRO A 5 59.98 24.23 28.74
C PRO A 5 59.02 24.47 27.55
N ALA A 6 59.39 23.95 26.38
CA ALA A 6 58.52 23.86 25.22
C ALA A 6 57.49 22.74 25.43
N TYR A 7 56.23 23.10 25.64
CA TYR A 7 55.12 22.14 25.63
C TYR A 7 54.74 21.82 24.18
N ALA A 8 55.01 20.59 23.76
CA ALA A 8 54.47 20.03 22.52
C ALA A 8 53.02 19.58 22.76
N VAL A 9 52.05 20.27 22.16
CA VAL A 9 50.64 19.85 22.14
C VAL A 9 50.49 18.82 21.01
N ALA A 10 50.44 17.54 21.36
CA ALA A 10 50.06 16.48 20.43
C ALA A 10 48.54 16.53 20.20
N LEU A 11 48.11 17.10 19.08
CA LEU A 11 46.74 16.95 18.59
C LEU A 11 46.53 15.50 18.15
N ALA A 12 45.94 14.68 19.02
CA ALA A 12 45.36 13.41 18.64
C ALA A 12 44.12 13.68 17.77
N LEU A 13 44.27 13.62 16.45
CA LEU A 13 43.13 13.48 15.55
C LEU A 13 42.49 12.12 15.80
N ALA A 14 41.49 12.09 16.68
CA ALA A 14 40.53 11.00 16.74
C ALA A 14 39.81 10.97 15.39
N GLY A 15 40.29 10.12 14.49
CA GLY A 15 39.62 9.84 13.22
C GLY A 15 38.21 9.35 13.55
N ALA A 16 37.22 10.21 13.29
CA ALA A 16 35.85 9.77 13.20
C ALA A 16 35.83 8.66 12.16
N GLN A 17 35.55 7.42 12.58
CA GLN A 17 35.27 6.37 11.63
C GLN A 17 34.01 6.82 10.89
N ALA A 18 34.22 7.34 9.68
CA ALA A 18 33.17 7.48 8.72
C ALA A 18 32.68 6.06 8.46
N THR A 19 31.67 5.63 9.23
CA THR A 19 30.80 4.53 8.83
C THR A 19 30.09 5.06 7.61
N ALA A 20 30.76 4.99 6.46
CA ALA A 20 30.10 5.08 5.18
C ALA A 20 28.93 4.10 5.27
N CYS A 21 27.71 4.61 5.12
CA CYS A 21 26.52 3.82 4.97
C CYS A 21 26.73 2.95 3.73
N GLU A 22 27.40 1.81 3.91
CA GLU A 22 27.50 0.80 2.88
C GLU A 22 26.06 0.34 2.67
N ALA A 23 25.46 0.81 1.59
CA ALA A 23 24.09 0.46 1.26
C ALA A 23 24.07 -1.07 1.22
N PRO A 24 23.31 -1.74 2.11
CA PRO A 24 23.30 -3.19 2.17
C PRO A 24 23.07 -3.73 0.76
N LEU A 25 24.03 -4.52 0.27
CA LEU A 25 23.98 -5.17 -1.04
C LEU A 25 22.94 -6.29 -0.98
N TYR A 26 21.67 -5.90 -0.99
CA TYR A 26 20.55 -6.81 -1.03
C TYR A 26 20.47 -7.44 -2.42
N ASP A 27 20.51 -8.78 -2.49
CA ASP A 27 20.37 -9.54 -3.74
C ASP A 27 19.11 -9.07 -4.53
N PRO A 28 19.20 -8.68 -5.80
CA PRO A 28 18.03 -8.25 -6.56
C PRO A 28 16.96 -9.35 -6.75
N THR A 29 17.30 -10.64 -6.56
CA THR A 29 16.41 -11.78 -6.81
C THR A 29 15.48 -12.15 -5.65
N TRP A 30 15.77 -11.74 -4.40
CA TRP A 30 14.78 -11.88 -3.32
C TRP A 30 13.53 -11.00 -3.56
N ARG A 31 13.61 -10.06 -4.52
CA ARG A 31 12.64 -8.99 -4.80
C ARG A 31 11.61 -9.31 -5.87
N ASP A 32 11.72 -10.42 -6.60
CA ASP A 32 10.77 -10.76 -7.67
C ASP A 32 10.31 -12.21 -7.46
N ARG A 33 9.32 -12.36 -6.58
CA ARG A 33 8.76 -13.66 -6.17
C ARG A 33 7.26 -13.66 -6.44
N PRO A 34 6.67 -14.78 -6.86
CA PRO A 34 5.23 -14.84 -7.06
C PRO A 34 4.49 -14.52 -5.75
N ILE A 35 3.52 -13.63 -5.82
CA ILE A 35 2.59 -13.40 -4.71
C ILE A 35 1.80 -14.68 -4.41
N LYS A 36 1.43 -14.84 -3.14
CA LYS A 36 0.50 -15.90 -2.74
C LYS A 36 -0.91 -15.33 -2.73
N VAL A 37 -1.74 -15.78 -3.67
CA VAL A 37 -3.16 -15.40 -3.76
C VAL A 37 -4.03 -16.57 -3.31
N ALA A 38 -4.94 -16.31 -2.38
CA ALA A 38 -5.90 -17.30 -1.91
C ALA A 38 -7.20 -17.27 -2.77
N PRO A 39 -8.06 -18.30 -2.68
CA PRO A 39 -9.31 -18.35 -3.46
C PRO A 39 -10.30 -17.21 -3.18
N ASP A 40 -10.21 -16.56 -2.02
CA ASP A 40 -11.00 -15.38 -1.64
C ASP A 40 -10.37 -14.04 -2.09
N CYS A 41 -9.33 -14.14 -2.94
CA CYS A 41 -8.53 -13.04 -3.46
C CYS A 41 -7.72 -12.25 -2.43
N SER A 42 -7.66 -12.69 -1.16
CA SER A 42 -6.61 -12.22 -0.27
C SER A 42 -5.23 -12.58 -0.85
N PHE A 43 -4.25 -11.74 -0.57
CA PHE A 43 -2.88 -12.01 -1.00
C PHE A 43 -1.86 -11.61 0.04
N THR A 44 -0.68 -12.23 -0.03
CA THR A 44 0.49 -11.90 0.79
C THR A 44 1.75 -11.90 -0.07
N GLN A 45 2.82 -11.31 0.46
CA GLN A 45 4.16 -11.30 -0.16
C GLN A 45 4.22 -10.47 -1.46
N ALA A 46 3.43 -9.39 -1.55
CA ALA A 46 3.51 -8.42 -2.64
C ALA A 46 4.59 -7.34 -2.38
N ASP A 47 5.67 -7.74 -1.71
CA ASP A 47 6.69 -6.86 -1.12
C ASP A 47 7.55 -6.19 -2.19
N GLU A 48 7.93 -4.90 -2.08
CA GLU A 48 8.73 -4.21 -3.11
C GLU A 48 10.18 -3.94 -2.65
N PHE A 49 10.40 -3.68 -1.36
CA PHE A 49 11.69 -3.30 -0.77
C PHE A 49 11.99 -4.05 0.54
N PRO A 50 13.27 -4.12 1.00
CA PRO A 50 13.60 -4.86 2.22
C PRO A 50 12.88 -4.25 3.42
N GLY A 51 12.32 -5.09 4.28
CA GLY A 51 11.58 -4.63 5.47
C GLY A 51 10.21 -4.03 5.16
N GLN A 52 9.73 -4.16 3.92
CA GLN A 52 8.35 -3.94 3.55
C GLN A 52 7.60 -5.27 3.44
N SER A 53 6.33 -5.29 3.84
CA SER A 53 5.41 -6.34 3.46
C SER A 53 4.10 -5.78 2.95
N ILE A 54 3.62 -6.25 1.80
CA ILE A 54 2.31 -5.88 1.25
C ILE A 54 1.41 -7.11 1.22
N SER A 55 0.21 -6.95 1.77
CA SER A 55 -0.85 -7.97 1.80
C SER A 55 -2.21 -7.32 1.57
N ALA A 56 -3.23 -8.14 1.31
CA ALA A 56 -4.60 -7.66 1.29
C ALA A 56 -5.56 -8.63 1.99
N SER A 57 -6.60 -8.07 2.60
CA SER A 57 -7.72 -8.84 3.17
C SER A 57 -8.44 -9.65 2.10
N HIS A 58 -9.38 -10.52 2.47
CA HIS A 58 -10.26 -11.13 1.47
C HIS A 58 -11.10 -10.06 0.76
N ALA A 59 -11.46 -10.32 -0.51
CA ALA A 59 -12.37 -9.45 -1.25
C ALA A 59 -13.80 -9.61 -0.70
N GLN A 60 -14.51 -8.49 -0.59
CA GLN A 60 -15.90 -8.47 -0.13
C GLN A 60 -16.77 -7.70 -1.12
N SER A 61 -17.98 -8.19 -1.38
CA SER A 61 -18.97 -7.40 -2.12
C SER A 61 -19.47 -6.26 -1.23
N ILE A 62 -19.47 -5.05 -1.78
CA ILE A 62 -20.08 -3.86 -1.14
C ILE A 62 -21.54 -3.72 -1.61
N GLY A 63 -21.87 -4.24 -2.79
CA GLY A 63 -23.15 -4.07 -3.48
C GLY A 63 -23.00 -3.25 -4.77
N ASN A 64 -24.04 -3.26 -5.62
CA ASN A 64 -24.08 -2.51 -6.88
C ASN A 64 -22.87 -2.75 -7.82
N GLY A 65 -22.39 -3.99 -7.90
CA GLY A 65 -21.22 -4.32 -8.72
C GLY A 65 -19.89 -3.88 -8.13
N LEU A 66 -19.87 -3.30 -6.93
CA LEU A 66 -18.66 -2.89 -6.23
C LEU A 66 -18.15 -4.00 -5.31
N ILE A 67 -16.83 -4.17 -5.30
CA ILE A 67 -16.11 -4.96 -4.31
C ILE A 67 -15.10 -4.08 -3.56
N GLY A 68 -14.81 -4.44 -2.32
CA GLY A 68 -13.84 -3.78 -1.46
C GLY A 68 -12.79 -4.76 -0.95
N GLN A 69 -11.58 -4.26 -0.76
CA GLN A 69 -10.47 -4.98 -0.17
C GLN A 69 -9.54 -4.01 0.57
N VAL A 70 -9.01 -4.42 1.71
CA VAL A 70 -8.03 -3.62 2.45
C VAL A 70 -6.64 -4.09 2.07
N VAL A 71 -5.86 -3.24 1.41
CA VAL A 71 -4.44 -3.46 1.15
C VAL A 71 -3.66 -2.90 2.32
N THR A 72 -2.86 -3.73 2.98
CA THR A 72 -2.01 -3.37 4.11
C THR A 72 -0.55 -3.43 3.69
N GLU A 73 0.14 -2.31 3.88
CA GLU A 73 1.56 -2.16 3.67
C GLU A 73 2.23 -1.92 5.03
N HIS A 74 3.09 -2.83 5.44
CA HIS A 74 3.99 -2.66 6.58
C HIS A 74 5.33 -2.20 6.02
N VAL A 75 5.86 -1.05 6.45
CA VAL A 75 7.21 -0.60 6.06
C VAL A 75 7.92 -0.09 7.29
N ALA A 76 9.09 -0.67 7.59
CA ALA A 76 10.08 -0.26 8.59
C ALA A 76 9.55 0.17 9.97
N CYS A 77 8.81 1.27 10.03
CA CYS A 77 8.32 1.87 11.26
C CYS A 77 6.78 1.85 11.38
N GLY A 78 6.01 1.67 10.31
CA GLY A 78 4.55 1.90 10.32
C GLY A 78 3.72 0.91 9.52
N THR A 79 2.41 0.95 9.78
CA THR A 79 1.37 0.24 9.01
C THR A 79 0.54 1.24 8.24
N TYR A 80 0.42 1.05 6.93
CA TYR A 80 -0.34 1.89 6.02
C TYR A 80 -1.41 1.06 5.35
N GLN A 81 -2.68 1.41 5.57
CA GLN A 81 -3.81 0.72 4.96
C GLN A 81 -4.48 1.57 3.90
N THR A 82 -4.80 0.93 2.79
CA THR A 82 -5.52 1.51 1.66
C THR A 82 -6.77 0.70 1.40
N LEU A 83 -7.91 1.38 1.24
CA LEU A 83 -9.12 0.76 0.72
C LEU A 83 -9.03 0.70 -0.80
N LEU A 84 -8.93 -0.50 -1.36
CA LEU A 84 -9.13 -0.76 -2.77
C LEU A 84 -10.62 -1.05 -3.01
N VAL A 85 -11.27 -0.22 -3.82
CA VAL A 85 -12.64 -0.45 -4.30
C VAL A 85 -12.61 -0.64 -5.80
N VAL A 86 -13.26 -1.70 -6.28
CA VAL A 86 -13.31 -2.03 -7.70
C VAL A 86 -14.77 -2.05 -8.16
N ASP A 87 -15.03 -1.36 -9.25
CA ASP A 87 -16.29 -1.42 -10.01
C ASP A 87 -16.16 -2.51 -11.06
N CYS A 88 -16.75 -3.66 -10.74
CA CYS A 88 -16.69 -4.84 -11.58
C CYS A 88 -17.45 -4.66 -12.91
N PRO A 89 -18.63 -4.01 -12.99
CA PRO A 89 -19.28 -3.70 -14.26
C PRO A 89 -18.45 -2.83 -15.20
N ASN A 90 -17.84 -1.75 -14.70
CA ASN A 90 -17.11 -0.77 -15.52
C ASN A 90 -15.61 -1.07 -15.65
N ALA A 91 -15.12 -2.10 -14.96
CA ALA A 91 -13.70 -2.46 -14.90
C ALA A 91 -12.81 -1.27 -14.51
N ALA A 92 -13.25 -0.55 -13.48
CA ALA A 92 -12.56 0.60 -12.90
C ALA A 92 -12.20 0.33 -11.44
N ALA A 93 -11.23 1.07 -10.91
CA ALA A 93 -10.80 0.93 -9.52
C ALA A 93 -10.54 2.30 -8.89
N LEU A 94 -10.61 2.34 -7.57
CA LEU A 94 -10.32 3.49 -6.72
C LEU A 94 -9.56 2.99 -5.49
N MET A 95 -8.45 3.64 -5.19
CA MET A 95 -7.77 3.49 -3.90
C MET A 95 -8.05 4.72 -3.03
N ILE A 96 -8.33 4.52 -1.75
CA ILE A 96 -8.48 5.57 -0.74
C ILE A 96 -7.55 5.22 0.42
N GLU A 97 -6.59 6.08 0.72
CA GLU A 97 -5.63 5.84 1.79
C GLU A 97 -6.24 6.19 3.15
N ALA A 98 -5.95 5.39 4.16
CA ALA A 98 -6.34 5.74 5.51
C ALA A 98 -5.63 7.04 5.94
N PRO A 99 -6.31 7.96 6.63
CA PRO A 99 -5.66 9.14 7.16
C PRO A 99 -4.72 8.74 8.31
N GLU A 100 -3.86 9.67 8.72
CA GLU A 100 -3.18 9.54 10.00
C GLU A 100 -4.21 9.54 11.13
N GLY A 101 -4.06 8.61 12.08
CA GLY A 101 -4.98 8.50 13.20
C GLY A 101 -5.07 9.79 14.02
N ASN A 102 -6.21 10.01 14.69
CA ASN A 102 -6.40 11.12 15.61
C ASN A 102 -6.91 10.63 16.98
N PRO A 103 -6.10 10.70 18.06
CA PRO A 103 -4.71 11.13 18.08
C PRO A 103 -3.80 10.18 17.27
N PRO A 104 -2.67 10.65 16.74
CA PRO A 104 -1.71 9.80 16.04
C PRO A 104 -1.26 8.66 16.95
N VAL A 105 -1.45 7.43 16.49
CA VAL A 105 -0.93 6.24 17.18
C VAL A 105 0.48 5.96 16.71
N ASN A 106 1.45 6.49 17.46
CA ASN A 106 2.86 6.28 17.20
C ASN A 106 3.40 5.13 18.06
N PHE A 107 3.73 4.01 17.43
CA PHE A 107 4.54 2.97 18.05
C PHE A 107 5.95 3.07 17.48
N GLY A 108 6.95 3.35 18.33
CA GLY A 108 8.35 3.45 17.89
C GLY A 108 8.67 4.63 16.95
N GLY A 109 7.85 5.68 16.93
CA GLY A 109 8.12 6.90 16.16
C GLY A 109 7.55 6.93 14.73
N SER A 110 6.63 6.03 14.37
CA SER A 110 5.96 6.06 13.06
C SER A 110 4.46 6.23 13.14
N ASN A 111 3.92 6.90 12.12
CA ASN A 111 2.49 7.12 11.95
C ASN A 111 1.85 5.84 11.40
N ASN A 112 0.98 5.19 12.19
CA ASN A 112 0.08 4.18 11.65
C ASN A 112 -1.13 4.85 10.97
N ARG A 113 -1.48 4.36 9.78
CA ARG A 113 -2.68 4.73 9.02
C ARG A 113 -3.54 3.49 8.86
N GLU A 114 -4.62 3.41 9.63
CA GLU A 114 -5.46 2.21 9.70
C GLU A 114 -6.87 2.48 9.15
N MET A 115 -7.48 1.47 8.52
CA MET A 115 -8.83 1.55 7.97
C MET A 115 -9.90 1.97 8.98
N LYS A 116 -9.69 1.68 10.27
CA LYS A 116 -10.59 2.12 11.35
C LYS A 116 -10.73 3.64 11.42
N ASP A 117 -9.74 4.38 10.92
CA ASP A 117 -9.72 5.85 10.87
C ASP A 117 -10.43 6.42 9.63
N LEU A 118 -10.77 5.58 8.63
CA LEU A 118 -11.64 5.96 7.51
C LEU A 118 -13.13 5.86 7.85
N TYR A 119 -13.52 4.87 8.65
CA TYR A 119 -14.92 4.54 8.94
C TYR A 119 -15.42 5.06 10.28
N ALA A 120 -16.75 5.11 10.44
CA ALA A 120 -17.37 5.41 11.73
C ALA A 120 -16.85 4.46 12.82
N PRO A 121 -16.64 4.93 14.06
CA PRO A 121 -16.90 6.30 14.54
C PRO A 121 -15.74 7.30 14.34
N ARG A 122 -14.53 6.86 13.98
CA ARG A 122 -13.33 7.71 13.92
C ARG A 122 -13.23 8.52 12.63
N GLY A 123 -13.65 7.90 11.52
CA GLY A 123 -13.69 8.48 10.19
C GLY A 123 -15.10 8.71 9.65
N LYS A 124 -15.13 9.38 8.49
CA LYS A 124 -16.34 9.93 7.88
C LYS A 124 -16.73 9.23 6.59
N LEU A 125 -15.90 8.32 6.07
CA LEU A 125 -16.24 7.53 4.88
C LEU A 125 -17.42 6.61 5.20
N ARG A 126 -18.39 6.53 4.28
CA ARG A 126 -19.53 5.63 4.37
C ARG A 126 -19.66 4.85 3.07
N LEU A 127 -19.51 3.53 3.18
CA LEU A 127 -19.85 2.62 2.09
C LEU A 127 -21.37 2.46 2.04
N SER A 128 -21.89 2.38 0.82
CA SER A 128 -23.31 2.14 0.57
C SER A 128 -23.43 1.07 -0.48
N ALA A 129 -24.37 0.14 -0.27
CA ALA A 129 -24.65 -0.95 -1.21
C ALA A 129 -25.17 -0.47 -2.56
N ASN A 130 -25.68 0.76 -2.63
CA ASN A 130 -26.11 1.41 -3.88
C ASN A 130 -25.14 2.54 -4.30
N GLY A 131 -23.93 2.56 -3.75
CA GLY A 131 -22.92 3.57 -4.05
C GLY A 131 -22.30 3.41 -5.43
N SER A 132 -21.52 4.42 -5.82
CA SER A 132 -20.64 4.38 -7.00
C SER A 132 -19.23 4.80 -6.58
N LEU A 133 -18.23 4.50 -7.41
CA LEU A 133 -16.88 4.98 -7.16
C LEU A 133 -16.81 6.52 -7.14
N ASP A 134 -17.61 7.21 -7.97
CA ASP A 134 -17.63 8.68 -8.01
C ASP A 134 -18.17 9.26 -6.71
N ALA A 135 -19.18 8.64 -6.12
CA ALA A 135 -19.70 9.04 -4.82
C ALA A 135 -18.67 8.81 -3.70
N LEU A 136 -17.92 7.70 -3.75
CA LEU A 136 -16.86 7.41 -2.78
C LEU A 136 -15.68 8.38 -2.92
N GLU A 137 -15.26 8.67 -4.15
CA GLU A 137 -14.22 9.66 -4.42
C GLU A 137 -14.65 11.06 -3.96
N ALA A 138 -15.91 11.45 -4.21
CA ALA A 138 -16.45 12.72 -3.73
C ALA A 138 -16.47 12.79 -2.19
N GLN A 139 -16.76 11.69 -1.50
CA GLN A 139 -16.64 11.62 -0.04
C GLN A 139 -15.18 11.76 0.42
N ALA A 140 -14.26 11.03 -0.22
CA ALA A 140 -12.82 11.11 0.08
C ALA A 140 -12.31 12.55 -0.05
N LYS A 141 -12.58 13.20 -1.19
CA LYS A 141 -12.25 14.62 -1.43
C LYS A 141 -12.82 15.54 -0.37
N ARG A 142 -14.12 15.41 -0.06
CA ARG A 142 -14.82 16.25 0.93
C ARG A 142 -14.20 16.14 2.33
N HIS A 143 -13.66 14.98 2.67
CA HIS A 143 -13.09 14.71 3.99
C HIS A 143 -11.56 14.79 4.02
N GLY A 144 -10.92 15.17 2.91
CA GLY A 144 -9.47 15.31 2.81
C GLY A 144 -8.71 13.99 2.85
N TYR A 145 -9.32 12.90 2.39
CA TYR A 145 -8.64 11.60 2.27
C TYR A 145 -7.92 11.50 0.93
N ASP A 146 -6.66 11.07 0.97
CA ASP A 146 -5.87 10.78 -0.24
C ASP A 146 -6.51 9.63 -1.00
N HIS A 147 -6.58 9.78 -2.33
CA HIS A 147 -7.24 8.81 -3.20
C HIS A 147 -6.66 8.84 -4.61
N SER A 148 -6.81 7.73 -5.33
CA SER A 148 -6.36 7.62 -6.73
C SER A 148 -7.23 6.67 -7.54
N ARG A 149 -7.57 7.09 -8.77
CA ARG A 149 -8.18 6.23 -9.80
C ARG A 149 -7.15 5.49 -10.63
N ASP A 150 -5.90 5.93 -10.59
CA ASP A 150 -4.81 5.35 -11.37
C ASP A 150 -4.17 4.17 -10.64
N VAL A 151 -5.00 3.19 -10.30
CA VAL A 151 -4.60 1.99 -9.55
C VAL A 151 -3.65 1.13 -10.39
N GLN A 152 -3.92 1.04 -11.69
CA GLN A 152 -3.11 0.22 -12.61
C GLN A 152 -1.68 0.74 -12.69
N SER A 153 -1.47 2.05 -12.84
CA SER A 153 -0.10 2.59 -12.91
C SER A 153 0.65 2.46 -11.58
N ARG A 154 -0.05 2.46 -10.43
CA ARG A 154 0.58 2.14 -9.14
C ARG A 154 1.10 0.70 -9.12
N ILE A 155 0.28 -0.25 -9.57
CA ILE A 155 0.66 -1.67 -9.63
C ILE A 155 1.75 -1.91 -10.67
N GLU A 156 1.74 -1.22 -11.81
CA GLU A 156 2.76 -1.38 -12.85
C GLU A 156 4.16 -0.92 -12.42
N LYS A 157 4.25 -0.02 -11.44
CA LYS A 157 5.54 0.36 -10.82
C LYS A 157 6.15 -0.76 -9.98
N MET A 158 5.34 -1.72 -9.53
CA MET A 158 5.80 -2.89 -8.78
C MET A 158 6.58 -3.86 -9.68
N LYS A 159 7.44 -4.67 -9.07
CA LYS A 159 8.11 -5.80 -9.74
C LYS A 159 7.08 -6.79 -10.26
N GLN A 160 7.32 -7.32 -11.47
CA GLN A 160 6.31 -8.04 -12.24
C GLN A 160 5.68 -9.23 -11.47
N LYS A 161 6.46 -10.05 -10.76
CA LYS A 161 5.91 -11.20 -10.02
C LYS A 161 5.22 -10.82 -8.70
N ASN A 162 5.44 -9.59 -8.24
CA ASN A 162 4.86 -9.06 -7.00
C ASN A 162 3.55 -8.31 -7.28
N ARG A 163 3.20 -8.09 -8.56
CA ARG A 163 1.95 -7.43 -8.96
C ARG A 163 0.75 -8.29 -8.60
N TYR A 164 -0.22 -7.69 -7.95
CA TYR A 164 -1.55 -8.28 -7.75
C TYR A 164 -2.53 -7.77 -8.79
N ASN A 165 -3.60 -8.54 -9.03
CA ASN A 165 -4.68 -8.13 -9.92
C ASN A 165 -5.78 -7.46 -9.09
N PRO A 166 -6.05 -6.16 -9.25
CA PRO A 166 -7.06 -5.47 -8.44
C PRO A 166 -8.48 -6.00 -8.74
N TYR A 167 -8.68 -6.64 -9.88
CA TYR A 167 -9.98 -7.21 -10.29
C TYR A 167 -10.19 -8.66 -9.81
N CYS A 168 -9.26 -9.25 -9.05
CA CYS A 168 -9.32 -10.66 -8.64
C CYS A 168 -10.69 -11.05 -8.05
N GLY A 169 -11.30 -10.18 -7.24
CA GLY A 169 -12.58 -10.50 -6.59
C GLY A 169 -13.80 -10.44 -7.52
N CYS A 170 -13.70 -9.86 -8.71
CA CYS A 170 -14.86 -9.70 -9.60
C CYS A 170 -15.46 -11.04 -10.03
N PRO A 171 -14.69 -12.06 -10.48
CA PRO A 171 -15.24 -13.39 -10.75
C PRO A 171 -15.94 -14.07 -9.58
N LEU A 172 -15.59 -13.74 -8.33
CA LEU A 172 -16.18 -14.35 -7.13
C LEU A 172 -17.61 -13.86 -6.85
N PHE A 173 -17.88 -12.58 -7.12
CA PHE A 173 -19.15 -11.93 -6.78
C PHE A 173 -19.97 -11.50 -8.00
N TYR A 174 -19.32 -11.24 -9.14
CA TYR A 174 -19.88 -10.70 -10.37
C TYR A 174 -19.23 -11.37 -11.60
N PRO A 175 -19.44 -12.69 -11.81
CA PRO A 175 -18.69 -13.50 -12.79
C PRO A 175 -18.79 -13.04 -14.24
N ASP A 176 -19.89 -12.38 -14.61
CA ASP A 176 -20.16 -11.93 -15.98
C ASP A 176 -19.70 -10.48 -16.27
N SER A 177 -19.02 -9.85 -15.31
CA SER A 177 -18.65 -8.44 -15.41
C SER A 177 -17.41 -8.19 -16.27
N ALA A 178 -17.22 -6.94 -16.73
CA ALA A 178 -15.99 -6.55 -17.44
C ALA A 178 -14.73 -6.71 -16.55
N GLY A 179 -14.86 -6.42 -15.26
CA GLY A 179 -13.83 -6.67 -14.25
C GLY A 179 -13.47 -8.16 -14.13
N ALA A 180 -14.44 -9.08 -14.18
CA ALA A 180 -14.16 -10.52 -14.17
C ALA A 180 -13.39 -10.97 -15.43
N ALA A 181 -13.68 -10.36 -16.57
CA ALA A 181 -12.93 -10.56 -17.81
C ALA A 181 -11.46 -10.09 -17.67
N LYS A 182 -11.23 -8.92 -17.06
CA LYS A 182 -9.87 -8.43 -16.72
C LYS A 182 -9.15 -9.34 -15.71
N ALA A 183 -9.88 -9.88 -14.73
CA ALA A 183 -9.33 -10.75 -13.70
C ALA A 183 -8.71 -12.04 -14.29
N THR A 184 -9.39 -12.61 -15.29
CA THR A 184 -9.04 -13.89 -15.90
C THR A 184 -8.17 -13.78 -17.16
N GLY A 185 -7.81 -12.55 -17.56
CA GLY A 185 -7.10 -12.30 -18.82
C GLY A 185 -7.94 -12.63 -20.07
N ARG A 186 -9.24 -12.89 -19.92
CA ARG A 186 -10.16 -13.09 -21.02
C ARG A 186 -10.57 -11.72 -21.57
N ALA A 187 -9.83 -11.20 -22.53
CA ALA A 187 -10.31 -10.06 -23.31
C ALA A 187 -11.69 -10.41 -23.90
N GLN A 188 -12.69 -9.55 -23.68
CA GLN A 188 -14.02 -9.70 -24.27
C GLN A 188 -13.88 -9.84 -25.79
N LYS A 189 -14.11 -11.05 -26.33
CA LYS A 189 -14.41 -11.20 -27.75
C LYS A 189 -15.74 -10.50 -27.97
N LYS A 190 -15.70 -9.29 -28.54
CA LYS A 190 -16.90 -8.64 -29.08
C LYS A 190 -17.50 -9.58 -30.13
N GLY A 191 -18.74 -10.02 -29.90
CA GLY A 191 -19.59 -10.62 -30.93
C GLY A 191 -20.18 -9.54 -31.83
#